data_AF-A0A1Y5DKT5-F1
#
_entry.id   AF-A0A1Y5DKT5-F1
#
_cell.length_a   1.000
_cell.length_b   1.000
_cell.length_c   1.000
_cell.angle_alpha   90.00
_cell.angle_beta   90.00
_cell.angle_gamma   90.00
#
_symmetry.space_group_name_H-M   'P 1'
#
loop_
_entity.id
_entity.type
_entity.pdbx_description
1 polymer ?
#
loop_
_entity_poly.entity_id
_entity_poly.type
_entity_poly.pdbx_seq_one_letter_code
_entity_poly.pdbx_strand_id
1 'polypeptide(L)'
;MESIEKESLNKNFEKVVELKEVDTLLECLLFLSTYHKRTTSSDALTSGLALHGTFMSPEMFIKSAKRIGLIIKPIKRKIKDISELALPIVMLLHDDKSCVITNIDKRNNSATVVLPHVSKGSITITLNDLKKSFSGNLFIIKPAYNFEKRVDKEIVLEDNKKWFWSTMKKNLGIYWL
;
A
#
# COMPACT_ATOMS: atom_id res chain seq x y z
N MET A 1 -45.05 10.86 -15.20
CA MET A 1 -43.90 11.73 -14.92
C MET A 1 -42.85 11.00 -14.07
N GLU A 2 -43.27 10.43 -12.94
CA GLU A 2 -42.41 9.70 -11.99
C GLU A 2 -41.70 8.44 -12.55
N SER A 3 -42.29 7.77 -13.54
CA SER A 3 -41.72 6.58 -14.19
C SER A 3 -40.57 6.91 -15.17
N ILE A 4 -40.68 8.04 -15.89
CA ILE A 4 -39.67 8.48 -16.88
C ILE A 4 -38.42 9.02 -16.18
N GLU A 5 -38.59 9.74 -15.05
CA GLU A 5 -37.47 10.19 -14.22
C GLU A 5 -36.71 9.03 -13.56
N LYS A 6 -37.41 8.03 -13.01
CA LYS A 6 -36.77 6.82 -12.43
C LYS A 6 -35.95 6.04 -13.45
N GLU A 7 -36.42 5.93 -14.68
CA GLU A 7 -35.71 5.20 -15.74
C GLU A 7 -34.43 5.93 -16.20
N SER A 8 -34.46 7.27 -16.24
CA SER A 8 -33.27 8.10 -16.52
C SER A 8 -32.22 8.03 -15.41
N LEU A 9 -32.65 7.99 -14.14
CA LEU A 9 -31.75 7.89 -12.99
C LEU A 9 -31.09 6.51 -12.94
N ASN A 10 -31.87 5.44 -13.12
CA ASN A 10 -31.32 4.09 -13.18
C ASN A 10 -30.34 3.94 -14.35
N LYS A 11 -30.65 4.45 -15.54
CA LYS A 11 -29.73 4.39 -16.68
C LYS A 11 -28.41 5.16 -16.42
N ASN A 12 -28.49 6.31 -15.75
CA ASN A 12 -27.30 7.05 -15.33
C ASN A 12 -26.51 6.30 -14.25
N PHE A 13 -27.20 5.64 -13.32
CA PHE A 13 -26.57 4.81 -12.29
C PHE A 13 -25.86 3.60 -12.91
N GLU A 14 -26.51 2.85 -13.81
CA GLU A 14 -25.90 1.73 -14.53
C GLU A 14 -24.65 2.17 -15.30
N LYS A 15 -24.71 3.33 -15.97
CA LYS A 15 -23.53 3.91 -16.65
C LYS A 15 -22.39 4.23 -15.69
N VAL A 16 -22.69 4.68 -14.47
CA VAL A 16 -21.67 4.93 -13.43
C VAL A 16 -21.11 3.62 -12.87
N VAL A 17 -21.91 2.56 -12.79
CA VAL A 17 -21.49 1.23 -12.33
C VAL A 17 -20.58 0.55 -13.36
N GLU A 18 -20.94 0.57 -14.65
CA GLU A 18 -20.13 0.00 -15.74
C GLU A 18 -18.73 0.63 -15.86
N LEU A 19 -18.58 1.90 -15.49
CA LEU A 19 -17.30 2.62 -15.55
C LEU A 19 -16.36 2.34 -14.36
N LYS A 20 -16.78 1.55 -13.36
CA LYS A 20 -16.14 1.50 -12.05
C LYS A 20 -15.63 0.12 -11.67
N GLU A 21 -15.07 -0.57 -12.63
CA GLU A 21 -14.41 -1.84 -12.37
C GLU A 21 -13.06 -1.57 -11.66
N VAL A 22 -12.92 -2.04 -10.41
CA VAL A 22 -11.83 -1.66 -9.50
C VAL A 22 -10.65 -2.62 -9.62
N ASP A 23 -9.48 -2.10 -9.97
CA ASP A 23 -8.22 -2.85 -9.88
C ASP A 23 -7.84 -3.11 -8.42
N THR A 24 -8.30 -4.22 -7.88
CA THR A 24 -8.12 -4.52 -6.46
C THR A 24 -6.67 -4.74 -6.07
N LEU A 25 -5.79 -5.20 -6.97
CA LEU A 25 -4.37 -5.42 -6.67
C LEU A 25 -3.62 -4.09 -6.61
N LEU A 26 -3.90 -3.18 -7.55
CA LEU A 26 -3.37 -1.82 -7.54
C LEU A 26 -3.81 -1.05 -6.29
N GLU A 27 -5.09 -1.14 -5.93
CA GLU A 27 -5.61 -0.51 -4.70
C GLU A 27 -5.00 -1.11 -3.43
N CYS A 28 -4.79 -2.44 -3.39
CA CYS A 28 -4.05 -3.08 -2.29
C CYS A 28 -2.62 -2.53 -2.19
N LEU A 29 -1.95 -2.32 -3.32
CA LEU A 29 -0.59 -1.77 -3.34
C LEU A 29 -0.56 -0.30 -2.90
N LEU A 30 -1.54 0.49 -3.33
CA LEU A 30 -1.71 1.87 -2.90
C LEU A 30 -1.92 1.96 -1.38
N PHE A 31 -2.78 1.10 -0.83
CA PHE A 31 -2.95 0.97 0.61
C PHE A 31 -1.63 0.64 1.32
N LEU A 32 -0.88 -0.38 0.84
CA LEU A 32 0.39 -0.79 1.42
C LEU A 32 1.46 0.30 1.35
N SER A 33 1.44 1.12 0.29
CA SER A 33 2.34 2.26 0.14
C SER A 33 2.15 3.26 1.29
N THR A 34 0.91 3.60 1.60
CA THR A 34 0.56 4.48 2.73
C THR A 34 0.86 3.79 4.07
N TYR A 35 0.47 2.51 4.22
CA TYR A 35 0.70 1.72 5.43
C TYR A 35 2.18 1.65 5.82
N HIS A 36 3.08 1.51 4.84
CA HIS A 36 4.52 1.46 5.07
C HIS A 36 5.23 2.82 4.93
N LYS A 37 4.49 3.94 4.92
CA LYS A 37 5.03 5.32 4.81
C LYS A 37 5.91 5.52 3.56
N ARG A 38 5.49 4.94 2.45
CA ARG A 38 6.09 4.98 1.11
C ARG A 38 5.05 5.49 0.09
N THR A 39 4.33 6.55 0.48
CA THR A 39 3.19 7.09 -0.28
C THR A 39 3.57 7.39 -1.73
N THR A 40 2.73 6.95 -2.65
CA THR A 40 2.90 7.13 -4.09
C THR A 40 1.52 7.25 -4.76
N SER A 41 1.48 7.73 -6.00
CA SER A 41 0.26 7.74 -6.81
C SER A 41 0.03 6.40 -7.53
N SER A 42 -1.21 6.20 -7.97
CA SER A 42 -1.58 5.08 -8.85
C SER A 42 -0.74 5.08 -10.14
N ASP A 43 -0.63 6.25 -10.80
CA ASP A 43 0.16 6.42 -12.03
C ASP A 43 1.64 6.05 -11.85
N ALA A 44 2.22 6.36 -10.69
CA ALA A 44 3.60 6.00 -10.39
C ALA A 44 3.76 4.48 -10.15
N LEU A 45 2.75 3.82 -9.57
CA LEU A 45 2.74 2.36 -9.39
C LEU A 45 2.54 1.62 -10.70
N THR A 46 1.80 2.19 -11.65
CA THR A 46 1.49 1.60 -12.96
C THR A 46 2.51 1.95 -14.04
N SER A 47 3.31 3.00 -13.82
CA SER A 47 4.32 3.47 -14.79
C SER A 47 5.24 2.34 -15.27
N GLY A 48 5.36 2.18 -16.59
CA GLY A 48 6.21 1.15 -17.20
C GLY A 48 5.72 -0.29 -16.97
N LEU A 49 4.46 -0.49 -16.60
CA LEU A 49 3.78 -1.77 -16.70
C LEU A 49 2.92 -1.83 -17.97
N ALA A 50 2.79 -3.01 -18.56
CA ALA A 50 1.97 -3.25 -19.75
C ALA A 50 0.47 -3.38 -19.39
N LEU A 51 -0.12 -2.32 -18.86
CA LEU A 51 -1.55 -2.23 -18.52
C LEU A 51 -2.33 -1.80 -19.78
N HIS A 52 -2.52 -2.71 -20.72
CA HIS A 52 -3.23 -2.44 -21.98
C HIS A 52 -4.76 -2.52 -21.78
N GLY A 53 -5.31 -1.68 -20.90
CA GLY A 53 -6.74 -1.73 -20.53
C GLY A 53 -7.10 -2.92 -19.64
N THR A 54 -6.11 -3.55 -19.02
CA THR A 54 -6.26 -4.69 -18.11
C THR A 54 -5.92 -4.30 -16.67
N PHE A 55 -6.39 -5.08 -15.71
CA PHE A 55 -5.96 -4.94 -14.32
C PHE A 55 -4.53 -5.43 -14.09
N MET A 56 -3.95 -4.96 -12.99
CA MET A 56 -2.63 -5.34 -12.49
C MET A 56 -2.58 -6.86 -12.24
N SER A 57 -1.66 -7.53 -12.92
CA SER A 57 -1.40 -8.95 -12.67
C SER A 57 -0.58 -9.18 -11.40
N PRO A 58 -0.59 -10.39 -10.81
CA PRO A 58 0.33 -10.79 -9.74
C PRO A 58 1.81 -10.46 -9.99
N GLU A 59 2.29 -10.64 -11.22
CA GLU A 59 3.68 -10.34 -11.58
C GLU A 59 3.96 -8.83 -11.60
N MET A 60 3.02 -8.05 -12.14
CA MET A 60 3.08 -6.59 -12.14
C MET A 60 3.06 -6.05 -10.71
N PHE A 61 2.22 -6.61 -9.84
CA PHE A 61 2.16 -6.26 -8.42
C PHE A 61 3.52 -6.43 -7.74
N ILE A 62 4.18 -7.58 -7.93
CA ILE A 62 5.52 -7.84 -7.37
C ILE A 62 6.55 -6.83 -7.90
N LYS A 63 6.56 -6.59 -9.22
CA LYS A 63 7.49 -5.63 -9.86
C LYS A 63 7.29 -4.21 -9.33
N SER A 64 6.04 -3.76 -9.23
CA SER A 64 5.70 -2.42 -8.75
C SER A 64 6.01 -2.26 -7.26
N ALA A 65 5.64 -3.23 -6.43
CA ALA A 65 5.94 -3.23 -5.00
C ALA A 65 7.45 -3.15 -4.71
N LYS A 66 8.28 -3.83 -5.51
CA LYS A 66 9.74 -3.75 -5.38
C LYS A 66 10.28 -2.34 -5.63
N ARG A 67 9.69 -1.58 -6.56
CA ARG A 67 10.12 -0.19 -6.87
C ARG A 67 9.87 0.77 -5.72
N ILE A 68 8.76 0.58 -5.00
CA ILE A 68 8.51 1.33 -3.77
C ILE A 68 9.22 0.70 -2.55
N GLY A 69 10.15 -0.23 -2.78
CA GLY A 69 11.00 -0.90 -1.79
C GLY A 69 10.26 -1.77 -0.79
N LEU A 70 9.22 -2.46 -1.23
CA LEU A 70 8.63 -3.58 -0.53
C LEU A 70 9.24 -4.90 -1.03
N ILE A 71 9.41 -5.86 -0.11
CA ILE A 71 9.76 -7.23 -0.40
C ILE A 71 8.47 -8.04 -0.39
N ILE A 72 8.22 -8.76 -1.49
CA ILE A 72 7.03 -9.59 -1.67
C ILE A 72 7.45 -11.06 -1.75
N LYS A 73 6.77 -11.90 -0.98
CA LYS A 73 6.92 -13.36 -1.06
C LYS A 73 5.56 -14.01 -1.37
N PRO A 74 5.32 -14.49 -2.61
CA PRO A 74 4.13 -15.27 -2.93
C PRO A 74 4.18 -16.64 -2.24
N ILE A 75 3.10 -17.02 -1.55
CA ILE A 75 2.96 -18.32 -0.92
C ILE A 75 1.52 -18.87 -1.03
N LYS A 76 1.39 -20.19 -0.94
CA LYS A 76 0.11 -20.87 -0.74
C LYS A 76 0.01 -21.30 0.71
N ARG A 77 -1.04 -20.89 1.43
CA ARG A 77 -1.19 -21.19 2.87
C ARG A 77 -2.65 -21.05 3.31
N LYS A 78 -3.09 -21.88 4.26
CA LYS A 78 -4.43 -21.75 4.87
C LYS A 78 -4.41 -20.62 5.93
N ILE A 79 -5.54 -19.95 6.13
CA ILE A 79 -5.67 -18.82 7.07
C ILE A 79 -5.17 -19.17 8.48
N LYS A 80 -5.50 -20.38 8.97
CA LYS A 80 -5.08 -20.87 10.30
C LYS A 80 -3.56 -20.92 10.50
N ASP A 81 -2.80 -21.16 9.43
CA ASP A 81 -1.35 -21.35 9.44
C ASP A 81 -0.60 -20.01 9.25
N ILE A 82 -1.34 -18.91 9.08
CA ILE A 82 -0.78 -17.56 9.00
C ILE A 82 -0.39 -17.13 10.42
N SER A 83 0.86 -16.71 10.57
CA SER A 83 1.37 -16.09 11.78
C SER A 83 1.04 -14.60 11.74
N GLU A 84 0.66 -14.01 12.87
CA GLU A 84 0.48 -12.57 13.01
C GLU A 84 1.73 -11.78 12.63
N LEU A 85 2.92 -12.37 12.82
CA LEU A 85 4.21 -11.79 12.41
C LEU A 85 4.33 -11.62 10.90
N ALA A 86 3.54 -12.34 10.09
CA ALA A 86 3.55 -12.21 8.64
C ALA A 86 2.77 -10.99 8.14
N LEU A 87 1.94 -10.36 8.98
CA LEU A 87 1.09 -9.24 8.59
C LEU A 87 1.92 -7.95 8.33
N PRO A 88 1.43 -7.03 7.48
CA PRO A 88 0.24 -7.19 6.63
C PRO A 88 0.48 -8.18 5.47
N ILE A 89 -0.59 -8.78 4.97
CA ILE A 89 -0.57 -9.67 3.80
C ILE A 89 -1.62 -9.24 2.79
N VAL A 90 -1.40 -9.57 1.51
CA VAL A 90 -2.42 -9.46 0.47
C VAL A 90 -2.91 -10.86 0.13
N MET A 91 -4.22 -11.09 0.22
CA MET A 91 -4.85 -12.35 -0.18
C MET A 91 -5.50 -12.20 -1.55
N LEU A 92 -5.41 -13.25 -2.36
CA LEU A 92 -6.21 -13.40 -3.57
C LEU A 92 -7.50 -14.15 -3.23
N LEU A 93 -8.63 -13.63 -3.72
CA LEU A 93 -9.96 -14.18 -3.54
C LEU A 93 -10.39 -14.97 -4.79
N HIS A 94 -11.50 -15.70 -4.72
CA HIS A 94 -11.97 -16.54 -5.83
C HIS A 94 -12.43 -15.76 -7.08
N ASP A 95 -12.89 -14.52 -6.93
CA ASP A 95 -13.47 -13.71 -8.03
C ASP A 95 -12.43 -12.77 -8.68
N ASP A 96 -11.17 -13.21 -8.80
CA ASP A 96 -10.03 -12.39 -9.28
C ASP A 96 -9.85 -11.04 -8.53
N LYS A 97 -10.38 -10.98 -7.31
CA LYS A 97 -10.25 -9.85 -6.39
C LYS A 97 -9.13 -10.09 -5.39
N SER A 98 -8.62 -9.01 -4.81
CA SER A 98 -7.67 -9.07 -3.71
C SER A 98 -8.11 -8.22 -2.51
N CYS A 99 -7.57 -8.55 -1.35
CA CYS A 99 -7.75 -7.78 -0.12
C CYS A 99 -6.46 -7.71 0.69
N VAL A 100 -6.35 -6.71 1.55
CA VAL A 100 -5.26 -6.59 2.52
C VAL A 100 -5.76 -7.07 3.88
N ILE A 101 -5.01 -7.94 4.55
CA ILE A 101 -5.24 -8.30 5.95
C ILE A 101 -4.22 -7.57 6.81
N THR A 102 -4.69 -6.77 7.75
CA THR A 102 -3.84 -5.99 8.66
C THR A 102 -3.81 -6.58 10.07
N ASN A 103 -4.84 -7.32 10.47
CA ASN A 103 -4.92 -8.01 11.76
C ASN A 103 -5.68 -9.34 11.63
N ILE A 104 -5.26 -10.35 12.39
CA ILE A 104 -5.98 -11.62 12.58
C ILE A 104 -6.08 -11.85 14.09
N ASP A 105 -7.30 -11.82 14.62
CA ASP A 105 -7.58 -12.15 16.01
C ASP A 105 -8.16 -13.57 16.09
N LYS A 106 -7.29 -14.52 16.44
CA LYS A 106 -7.68 -15.93 16.57
C LYS A 106 -8.57 -16.19 17.79
N ARG A 107 -8.55 -15.33 18.82
CA ARG A 107 -9.37 -15.49 20.02
C ARG A 107 -10.82 -15.10 19.75
N ASN A 108 -11.01 -13.99 19.05
CA ASN A 108 -12.32 -13.47 18.68
C ASN A 108 -12.82 -13.96 17.31
N ASN A 109 -12.07 -14.87 16.67
CA ASN A 109 -12.38 -15.45 15.36
C ASN A 109 -12.66 -14.37 14.28
N SER A 110 -11.86 -13.30 14.28
CA SER A 110 -12.05 -12.16 13.40
C SER A 110 -10.75 -11.73 12.71
N ALA A 111 -10.89 -10.98 11.61
CA ALA A 111 -9.78 -10.35 10.91
C ALA A 111 -10.16 -8.93 10.50
N THR A 112 -9.18 -8.02 10.59
CA THR A 112 -9.31 -6.67 10.04
C THR A 112 -8.78 -6.67 8.60
N VAL A 113 -9.64 -6.29 7.68
CA VAL A 113 -9.41 -6.40 6.24
C VAL A 113 -9.71 -5.09 5.53
N VAL A 114 -9.00 -4.82 4.45
CA VAL A 114 -9.34 -3.79 3.47
C VAL A 114 -9.75 -4.49 2.19
N LEU A 115 -10.99 -4.26 1.75
CA LEU A 115 -11.60 -4.86 0.57
C LEU A 115 -11.84 -3.75 -0.47
N PRO A 116 -10.89 -3.47 -1.38
CA PRO A 116 -10.99 -2.32 -2.29
C PRO A 116 -12.26 -2.28 -3.14
N HIS A 117 -12.82 -3.45 -3.46
CA HIS A 117 -14.07 -3.59 -4.21
C HIS A 117 -15.35 -3.32 -3.39
N VAL A 118 -15.26 -3.26 -2.06
CA VAL A 118 -16.40 -2.94 -1.17
C VAL A 118 -16.25 -1.55 -0.58
N SER A 119 -15.06 -1.25 -0.02
CA SER A 119 -14.80 0.04 0.62
C SER A 119 -13.30 0.35 0.64
N LYS A 120 -12.97 1.64 0.72
CA LYS A 120 -11.57 2.09 0.92
C LYS A 120 -11.11 1.99 2.38
N GLY A 121 -12.00 1.65 3.31
CA GLY A 121 -11.72 1.56 4.74
C GLY A 121 -11.38 0.15 5.20
N SER A 122 -10.83 0.04 6.40
CA SER A 122 -10.69 -1.24 7.10
C SER A 122 -12.00 -1.65 7.75
N ILE A 123 -12.42 -2.89 7.56
CA ILE A 123 -13.58 -3.49 8.22
C ILE A 123 -13.15 -4.76 8.98
N THR A 124 -13.93 -5.16 9.96
CA THR A 124 -13.72 -6.43 10.67
C THR A 124 -14.72 -7.47 10.18
N ILE A 125 -14.23 -8.62 9.75
CA ILE A 125 -15.05 -9.76 9.31
C ILE A 125 -14.67 -11.03 10.08
N THR A 126 -15.54 -12.04 10.07
CA THR A 126 -15.23 -13.32 10.69
C THR A 126 -14.18 -14.09 9.87
N LEU A 127 -13.35 -14.92 10.53
CA LEU A 127 -12.42 -15.78 9.80
C LEU A 127 -13.13 -16.82 8.93
N ASN A 128 -14.37 -17.17 9.27
CA ASN A 128 -15.16 -18.10 8.49
C ASN A 128 -15.61 -17.48 7.16
N ASP A 129 -16.03 -16.21 7.16
CA ASP A 129 -16.40 -15.51 5.93
C ASP A 129 -15.18 -15.23 5.06
N LEU A 130 -14.06 -14.82 5.68
CA LEU A 130 -12.80 -14.66 4.96
C LEU A 130 -12.37 -15.98 4.30
N LYS A 131 -12.55 -17.12 4.98
CA LYS A 131 -12.22 -18.45 4.44
C LYS A 131 -13.05 -18.83 3.22
N LYS A 132 -14.32 -18.44 3.14
CA LYS A 132 -15.20 -18.74 2.00
C LYS A 132 -14.73 -18.04 0.72
N SER A 133 -14.21 -16.83 0.84
CA SER A 133 -13.76 -16.03 -0.31
C SER A 133 -12.31 -16.28 -0.70
N PHE A 134 -11.50 -16.90 0.16
CA PHE A 134 -10.05 -16.98 0.00
C PHE A 134 -9.60 -18.13 -0.92
N SER A 135 -8.83 -17.78 -1.97
CA SER A 135 -8.32 -18.74 -2.96
C SER A 135 -7.19 -19.66 -2.45
N GLY A 136 -6.59 -19.36 -1.30
CA GLY A 136 -5.39 -20.05 -0.80
C GLY A 136 -4.06 -19.40 -1.21
N ASN A 137 -4.08 -18.43 -2.12
CA ASN A 137 -2.90 -17.71 -2.61
C ASN A 137 -2.75 -16.36 -1.92
N LEU A 138 -1.56 -16.06 -1.41
CA LEU A 138 -1.30 -14.78 -0.73
C LEU A 138 0.13 -14.27 -0.96
N PHE A 139 0.31 -12.98 -0.75
CA PHE A 139 1.60 -12.32 -0.69
C PHE A 139 1.92 -11.94 0.76
N ILE A 140 3.09 -12.34 1.23
CA ILE A 140 3.68 -11.74 2.43
C ILE A 140 4.41 -10.47 2.00
N ILE A 141 4.14 -9.36 2.68
CA ILE A 141 4.74 -8.05 2.40
C ILE A 141 5.57 -7.60 3.59
N LYS A 142 6.80 -7.15 3.33
CA LYS A 142 7.64 -6.46 4.32
C LYS A 142 8.35 -5.28 3.66
N PRO A 143 8.62 -4.18 4.38
CA PRO A 143 9.50 -3.14 3.85
C PRO A 143 10.90 -3.71 3.66
N ALA A 144 11.53 -3.40 2.52
CA ALA A 144 12.94 -3.69 2.33
C ALA A 144 13.75 -2.95 3.40
N TYR A 145 14.72 -3.65 3.98
CA TYR A 145 15.60 -3.08 4.98
C TYR A 145 16.61 -2.17 4.27
N ASN A 146 16.45 -0.85 4.44
CA ASN A 146 17.43 0.13 3.95
C ASN A 146 18.57 0.24 4.97
N PHE A 147 19.69 -0.44 4.71
CA PHE A 147 20.93 -0.23 5.49
C PHE A 147 21.44 1.21 5.40
N GLU A 148 21.22 1.89 4.27
CA GLU A 148 21.75 3.22 3.99
C GLU A 148 21.19 4.32 4.91
N LYS A 149 19.94 4.19 5.37
CA LYS A 149 19.29 5.23 6.20
C LYS A 149 19.75 5.25 7.67
N ARG A 150 20.65 4.35 8.09
CA ARG A 150 21.23 4.41 9.43
C ARG A 150 22.35 5.45 9.54
N VAL A 151 22.98 5.84 8.43
CA VAL A 151 24.11 6.77 8.46
C VAL A 151 23.63 8.23 8.62
N ASP A 152 22.39 8.55 8.23
CA ASP A 152 21.89 9.94 8.22
C ASP A 152 21.14 10.37 9.50
N LYS A 153 21.10 9.53 10.55
CA LYS A 153 20.32 9.83 11.77
C LYS A 153 21.14 10.25 12.98
N GLU A 154 22.44 10.38 12.84
CA GLU A 154 23.34 10.81 13.92
C GLU A 154 24.29 11.93 13.47
N ILE A 155 23.78 12.85 12.64
CA ILE A 155 24.37 14.17 12.53
C ILE A 155 23.37 15.12 13.19
N VAL A 156 23.51 15.26 14.51
CA VAL A 156 23.04 16.48 15.16
C VAL A 156 23.78 17.59 14.43
N LEU A 157 23.08 18.31 13.55
CA LEU A 157 23.57 19.55 12.99
C LEU A 157 23.62 20.54 14.17
N GLU A 158 24.71 20.49 14.94
CA GLU A 158 25.09 21.61 15.78
C GLU A 158 25.22 22.82 14.86
N ASP A 159 24.73 23.94 15.38
CA ASP A 159 24.50 25.20 14.67
C ASP A 159 25.82 25.77 14.10
N ASN A 160 26.25 25.26 12.93
CA ASN A 160 27.53 25.52 12.26
C ASN A 160 27.79 27.01 11.93
N LYS A 161 26.80 27.88 12.14
CA LYS A 161 26.96 29.33 11.98
C LYS A 161 27.96 29.90 12.99
N LYS A 162 28.07 29.36 14.21
CA LYS A 162 28.97 29.88 15.24
C LYS A 162 30.45 29.62 14.95
N TRP A 163 30.79 28.48 14.35
CA TRP A 163 32.18 28.15 14.00
C TRP A 163 32.70 28.98 12.82
N PHE A 164 31.85 29.22 11.82
CA PHE A 164 32.18 30.07 10.67
C PHE A 164 32.61 31.48 11.10
N TRP A 165 31.81 32.16 11.93
CA TRP A 165 32.16 33.50 12.42
C TRP A 165 33.29 33.51 13.46
N SER A 166 33.42 32.44 14.26
CA SER A 166 34.53 32.32 15.24
C SER A 166 35.89 32.17 14.54
N THR A 167 35.93 31.50 13.40
CA THR A 167 37.14 31.37 12.58
C THR A 167 37.47 32.67 11.85
N MET A 168 36.45 33.37 11.31
CA MET A 168 36.66 34.64 10.62
C MET A 168 37.18 35.74 11.56
N LYS A 169 36.68 35.80 12.81
CA LYS A 169 37.14 36.79 13.81
C LYS A 169 38.62 36.66 14.21
N LYS A 170 39.22 35.46 14.08
CA LYS A 170 40.64 35.23 14.42
C LYS A 170 41.62 35.80 13.40
N ASN A 171 41.18 36.14 12.18
CA ASN A 171 42.04 36.66 11.11
C ASN A 171 41.73 38.13 10.69
N LEU A 172 40.96 38.87 11.50
CA LEU A 172 40.63 40.27 11.21
C LEU A 172 41.83 41.25 11.33
N GLY A 173 42.98 40.79 11.85
CA GLY A 173 44.20 41.59 11.97
C GLY A 173 45.05 41.72 10.69
N ILE A 174 44.63 41.11 9.57
CA ILE A 174 45.41 41.09 8.31
C ILE A 174 44.79 42.01 7.23
N TYR A 175 43.57 42.54 7.47
CA TYR A 175 42.84 43.38 6.51
C TYR A 175 42.71 44.85 6.94
N TRP A 176 43.52 45.30 7.91
CA TRP A 176 43.64 46.72 8.21
C TRP A 176 45.09 47.18 7.96
N LEU A 177 45.35 47.48 6.69
CA LEU A 177 46.39 48.37 6.18
C LEU A 177 45.92 48.92 4.83
#